data_AF-A0A1B0GPE6-F1
#
_entry.id   AF-A0A1B0GPE6-F1
#
_cell.length_a   1.000
_cell.length_b   1.000
_cell.length_c   1.000
_cell.angle_alpha   90.00
_cell.angle_beta   90.00
_cell.angle_gamma   90.00
#
_symmetry.space_group_name_H-M   'P 1'
#
loop_
_entity.id
_entity.type
_entity.pdbx_description
1 polymer ?
#
loop_
_entity_poly.entity_id
_entity_poly.type
_entity_poly.pdbx_seq_one_letter_code
_entity_poly.pdbx_strand_id
1 'polypeptide(L)'
;MITRKAAAALAAGCTVVIKPAEDTPLTALAIAKLAEDAGFPRGAINVVTCSRQNAAAVGEVLCKSQNVAGVSFTGSTAVGKILYSHCAHGIKRLGLELGGNAPFIVFNSASVDKAVAGAMACKFRNCGLFGQHHLTIGKGWRNDFSINATSFLSKPFHKGISIDTLSTCLNQGLPRFR
;
A
#
# COMPACT_ATOMS: atom_id res chain seq x y z
N MET A 1 1.84 3.89 2.50
CA MET A 1 3.10 3.23 2.09
C MET A 1 4.35 4.08 2.31
N ILE A 2 4.26 5.41 2.16
CA ILE A 2 5.40 6.34 2.29
C ILE A 2 6.10 6.23 3.65
N THR A 3 5.34 6.29 4.76
CA THR A 3 5.88 6.33 6.12
C THR A 3 6.77 5.13 6.45
N ARG A 4 6.41 3.91 6.02
CA ARG A 4 7.25 2.70 6.17
C ARG A 4 8.66 2.90 5.59
N LYS A 5 8.78 3.57 4.44
CA LYS A 5 10.06 3.76 3.74
C LYS A 5 10.80 4.97 4.29
N ALA A 6 10.11 6.11 4.40
CA ALA A 6 10.70 7.37 4.85
C ALA A 6 11.18 7.30 6.31
N ALA A 7 10.39 6.71 7.21
CA ALA A 7 10.76 6.62 8.62
C ALA A 7 12.06 5.83 8.84
N ALA A 8 12.22 4.68 8.17
CA ALA A 8 13.45 3.88 8.26
C ALA A 8 14.67 4.63 7.70
N ALA A 9 14.51 5.33 6.57
CA ALA A 9 15.60 6.12 5.98
C ALA A 9 16.00 7.29 6.89
N LEU A 10 15.03 8.04 7.43
CA LEU A 10 15.28 9.16 8.33
C LEU A 10 15.91 8.70 9.65
N ALA A 11 15.46 7.58 10.21
CA ALA A 11 16.06 6.99 11.41
C ALA A 11 17.52 6.56 11.18
N ALA A 12 17.88 6.18 9.96
CA ALA A 12 19.26 5.89 9.55
C ALA A 12 20.06 7.17 9.19
N GLY A 13 19.50 8.37 9.39
CA GLY A 13 20.16 9.65 9.09
C GLY A 13 20.16 10.02 7.60
N CYS A 14 19.36 9.36 6.76
CA CYS A 14 19.25 9.70 5.35
C CYS A 14 18.21 10.78 5.10
N THR A 15 18.42 11.58 4.04
CA THR A 15 17.37 12.43 3.48
C THR A 15 16.56 11.66 2.43
N VAL A 16 15.32 12.09 2.17
CA VAL A 16 14.43 11.41 1.21
C VAL A 16 13.82 12.37 0.20
N VAL A 17 13.69 11.86 -1.03
CA VAL A 17 12.88 12.45 -2.09
C VAL A 17 11.75 11.48 -2.41
N ILE A 18 10.52 11.91 -2.12
CA ILE A 18 9.31 11.09 -2.22
C ILE A 18 8.56 11.51 -3.48
N LYS A 19 8.40 10.58 -4.43
CA LYS A 19 7.49 10.74 -5.58
C LYS A 19 6.24 9.89 -5.38
N PRO A 20 5.12 10.45 -4.87
CA PRO A 20 3.89 9.68 -4.68
C PRO A 20 3.23 9.33 -6.03
N ALA A 21 2.28 8.40 -6.00
CA ALA A 21 1.40 8.15 -7.15
C ALA A 21 0.56 9.40 -7.44
N GLU A 22 0.35 9.68 -8.73
CA GLU A 22 -0.40 10.84 -9.21
C GLU A 22 -1.88 10.81 -8.80
N ASP A 23 -2.45 9.63 -8.53
CA ASP A 23 -3.83 9.48 -8.08
C ASP A 23 -4.01 9.79 -6.58
N THR A 24 -2.93 9.73 -5.79
CA THR A 24 -2.97 9.89 -4.32
C THR A 24 -1.86 10.77 -3.74
N PRO A 25 -1.58 11.98 -4.29
CA PRO A 25 -0.46 12.80 -3.86
C PRO A 25 -0.73 13.53 -2.53
N LEU A 26 -2.00 13.79 -2.20
CA LEU A 26 -2.38 14.69 -1.11
C LEU A 26 -1.87 14.23 0.26
N THR A 27 -1.91 12.92 0.54
CA THR A 27 -1.39 12.38 1.81
C THR A 27 0.13 12.57 1.92
N ALA A 28 0.86 12.51 0.82
CA ALA A 28 2.31 12.75 0.83
C ALA A 28 2.63 14.22 1.16
N LEU A 29 1.87 15.14 0.58
CA LEU A 29 2.00 16.58 0.84
C LEU A 29 1.63 16.92 2.29
N ALA A 30 0.56 16.32 2.81
CA ALA A 30 0.18 16.46 4.22
C ALA A 30 1.29 15.97 5.17
N ILE A 31 1.92 14.83 4.87
CA ILE A 31 3.06 14.32 5.64
C ILE A 31 4.24 15.30 5.59
N ALA A 32 4.54 15.90 4.43
CA ALA A 32 5.61 16.90 4.33
C ALA A 32 5.32 18.12 5.19
N LYS A 33 4.07 18.60 5.21
CA LYS A 33 3.67 19.71 6.07
C LYS A 33 3.81 19.36 7.55
N LEU A 34 3.33 18.19 7.96
CA LEU A 34 3.48 17.72 9.35
C LEU A 34 4.94 17.54 9.75
N ALA A 35 5.82 17.16 8.83
CA ALA A 35 7.25 17.05 9.11
C ALA A 35 7.91 18.43 9.31
N GLU A 36 7.50 19.44 8.54
CA GLU A 36 7.91 20.82 8.76
C GLU A 36 7.45 21.31 10.14
N ASP A 37 6.18 21.07 10.49
CA ASP A 37 5.61 21.46 11.79
C ASP A 37 6.29 20.73 12.97
N ALA A 38 6.74 19.49 12.75
CA ALA A 38 7.52 18.72 13.72
C ALA A 38 9.00 19.14 13.82
N GLY A 39 9.45 20.12 13.03
CA GLY A 39 10.80 20.67 13.10
C GLY A 39 11.87 19.82 12.41
N PHE A 40 11.51 18.98 11.43
CA PHE A 40 12.53 18.28 10.63
C PHE A 40 13.41 19.30 9.88
N PRO A 41 14.73 19.05 9.75
CA PRO A 41 15.61 19.95 9.00
C PRO A 41 15.13 20.15 7.56
N ARG A 42 15.25 21.38 7.06
CA ARG A 42 14.90 21.70 5.67
C ARG A 42 15.67 20.79 4.71
N GLY A 43 14.95 20.17 3.79
CA GLY A 43 15.52 19.23 2.83
C GLY A 43 15.70 17.80 3.33
N ALA A 44 15.38 17.50 4.60
CA ALA A 44 15.36 16.12 5.10
C ALA A 44 14.27 15.28 4.41
N ILE A 45 13.09 15.89 4.19
CA ILE A 45 11.96 15.27 3.49
C ILE A 45 11.55 16.20 2.35
N ASN A 46 11.62 15.68 1.13
CA ASN A 46 11.22 16.40 -0.08
C ASN A 46 10.13 15.59 -0.79
N VAL A 47 9.07 16.25 -1.24
CA VAL A 47 7.99 15.61 -1.99
C VAL A 47 7.92 16.23 -3.39
N VAL A 48 8.00 15.38 -4.41
CA VAL A 48 7.90 15.79 -5.82
C VAL A 48 6.71 15.08 -6.44
N THR A 49 5.65 15.82 -6.73
CA THR A 49 4.50 15.31 -7.47
C THR A 49 4.74 15.44 -8.98
N CYS A 50 4.13 14.56 -9.76
CA CYS A 50 4.17 14.64 -11.21
C CYS A 50 2.89 14.06 -11.80
N SER A 51 2.57 14.46 -13.03
CA SER A 51 1.51 13.82 -13.80
C SER A 51 1.90 12.40 -14.22
N ARG A 52 0.92 11.61 -14.66
CA ARG A 52 1.15 10.27 -15.22
C ARG A 52 2.13 10.30 -16.39
N GLN A 53 2.01 11.32 -17.25
CA GLN A 53 2.87 11.51 -18.43
C GLN A 53 4.33 11.73 -18.02
N ASN A 54 4.57 12.41 -16.91
CA ASN A 54 5.91 12.73 -16.43
C ASN A 54 6.50 11.67 -15.49
N ALA A 55 5.72 10.65 -15.09
CA ALA A 55 6.15 9.68 -14.08
C ALA A 55 7.40 8.89 -14.51
N ALA A 56 7.49 8.50 -15.78
CA ALA A 56 8.64 7.79 -16.32
C ALA A 56 9.90 8.67 -16.31
N ALA A 57 9.82 9.90 -16.82
CA ALA A 57 10.93 10.84 -16.87
C ALA A 57 11.45 11.19 -15.46
N VAL A 58 10.55 11.48 -14.51
CA VAL A 58 10.94 11.76 -13.12
C VAL A 58 11.57 10.52 -12.47
N GLY A 59 11.01 9.34 -12.69
CA GLY A 59 11.57 8.09 -12.18
C GLY A 59 12.98 7.82 -12.71
N GLU A 60 13.22 8.05 -14.00
CA GLU A 60 14.53 7.91 -14.62
C GLU A 60 15.55 8.89 -14.03
N VAL A 61 15.20 10.17 -13.89
CA VAL A 61 16.07 11.19 -13.29
C VAL A 61 16.47 10.80 -11.87
N LEU A 62 15.51 10.36 -11.04
CA LEU A 62 15.79 9.93 -9.67
C LEU A 62 16.69 8.69 -9.63
N CYS A 63 16.49 7.73 -10.55
CA CYS A 63 17.28 6.50 -10.59
C CYS A 63 18.69 6.70 -11.18
N LYS A 64 18.89 7.64 -12.10
CA LYS A 64 20.19 7.90 -12.75
C LYS A 64 21.02 8.99 -12.07
N SER A 65 20.42 9.81 -11.21
CA SER A 65 21.12 10.86 -10.48
C SER A 65 22.27 10.32 -9.62
N GLN A 66 23.46 10.90 -9.71
CA GLN A 66 24.61 10.53 -8.89
C GLN A 66 24.41 10.88 -7.40
N ASN A 67 23.50 11.81 -7.09
CA ASN A 67 23.20 12.24 -5.73
C ASN A 67 22.28 11.27 -4.98
N VAL A 68 21.71 10.27 -5.64
CA VAL A 68 20.80 9.29 -5.03
C VAL A 68 21.57 8.01 -4.73
N ALA A 69 21.74 7.67 -3.44
CA ALA A 69 22.47 6.46 -3.03
C ALA A 69 21.62 5.17 -3.08
N GLY A 70 20.29 5.30 -3.04
CA GLY A 70 19.38 4.16 -3.08
C GLY A 70 17.96 4.53 -3.47
N VAL A 71 17.24 3.57 -4.04
CA VAL A 71 15.85 3.72 -4.49
C VAL A 71 14.97 2.67 -3.81
N SER A 72 13.85 3.11 -3.25
CA SER A 72 12.87 2.25 -2.58
C SER A 72 11.51 2.40 -3.23
N PHE A 73 11.02 1.36 -3.91
CA PHE A 73 9.82 1.39 -4.73
C PHE A 73 8.78 0.38 -4.23
N THR A 74 7.51 0.73 -4.42
CA THR A 74 6.38 -0.19 -4.27
C THR A 74 5.46 -0.01 -5.47
N GLY A 75 5.17 -1.09 -6.18
CA GLY A 75 4.29 -1.03 -7.35
C GLY A 75 4.34 -2.30 -8.19
N SER A 76 4.11 -2.17 -9.50
CA SER A 76 4.07 -3.33 -10.38
C SER A 76 5.47 -3.90 -10.65
N THR A 77 5.53 -5.21 -10.89
CA THR A 77 6.78 -5.89 -11.25
C THR A 77 7.39 -5.34 -12.54
N ALA A 78 6.55 -4.94 -13.50
CA ALA A 78 7.00 -4.33 -14.75
C ALA A 78 7.78 -3.03 -14.51
N VAL A 79 7.24 -2.12 -13.69
CA VAL A 79 7.93 -0.86 -13.34
C VAL A 79 9.15 -1.15 -12.48
N GLY A 80 9.08 -2.09 -11.54
CA GLY A 80 10.22 -2.51 -10.73
C GLY A 80 11.43 -2.94 -11.56
N LYS A 81 11.22 -3.72 -12.64
CA LYS A 81 12.29 -4.12 -13.57
C LYS A 81 12.92 -2.94 -14.30
N ILE A 82 12.11 -1.96 -14.73
CA ILE A 82 12.59 -0.74 -15.38
C ILE A 82 13.48 0.06 -14.43
N LEU A 83 13.01 0.31 -13.20
CA LEU A 83 13.78 1.05 -12.19
C LEU A 83 15.06 0.32 -11.78
N TYR A 84 15.01 -1.02 -11.71
CA TYR A 84 16.19 -1.85 -11.45
C TYR A 84 17.26 -1.62 -12.52
N SER A 85 16.88 -1.65 -13.80
CA SER A 85 17.77 -1.37 -14.93
C SER A 85 18.38 0.03 -14.85
N HIS A 86 17.57 1.06 -14.57
CA HIS A 86 18.08 2.42 -14.42
C HIS A 86 19.08 2.58 -13.28
N CYS A 87 18.85 1.90 -12.15
CA CYS A 87 19.73 1.95 -10.99
C CYS A 87 21.05 1.19 -11.17
N ALA A 88 21.12 0.25 -12.13
CA ALA A 88 22.32 -0.54 -12.40
C ALA A 88 23.52 0.33 -12.83
N HIS A 89 23.27 1.41 -13.58
CA HIS A 89 24.33 2.34 -14.03
C HIS A 89 25.12 2.99 -12.88
N GLY A 90 24.47 3.19 -11.73
CA GLY A 90 25.08 3.80 -10.55
C GLY A 90 25.28 2.83 -9.38
N ILE A 91 25.10 1.52 -9.61
CA ILE A 91 25.18 0.46 -8.60
C ILE A 91 24.42 0.85 -7.30
N LYS A 92 23.19 1.34 -7.45
CA LYS A 92 22.42 1.88 -6.33
C LYS A 92 21.79 0.77 -5.50
N ARG A 93 21.63 1.02 -4.18
CA ARG A 93 20.88 0.12 -3.31
C ARG A 93 19.39 0.13 -3.70
N LEU A 94 18.76 -1.04 -3.73
CA LEU A 94 17.37 -1.19 -4.16
C LEU A 94 16.52 -1.90 -3.12
N GLY A 95 15.37 -1.31 -2.79
CA GLY A 95 14.31 -1.96 -2.00
C GLY A 95 13.01 -2.00 -2.79
N LEU A 96 12.64 -3.17 -3.32
CA LEU A 96 11.49 -3.34 -4.21
C LEU A 96 10.40 -4.19 -3.56
N GLU A 97 9.20 -3.63 -3.46
CA GLU A 97 7.99 -4.32 -3.02
C GLU A 97 7.04 -4.41 -4.22
N LEU A 98 7.01 -5.57 -4.87
CA LEU A 98 6.35 -5.74 -6.17
C LEU A 98 5.05 -6.53 -6.03
N GLY A 99 4.21 -6.46 -7.07
CA GLY A 99 2.99 -7.27 -7.14
C GLY A 99 3.29 -8.76 -6.96
N GLY A 100 2.40 -9.44 -6.23
CA GLY A 100 2.53 -10.86 -5.92
C GLY A 100 1.24 -11.62 -6.18
N ASN A 101 1.33 -12.95 -6.12
CA ASN A 101 0.18 -13.84 -6.12
C ASN A 101 0.15 -14.52 -4.75
N ALA A 102 -0.66 -13.99 -3.82
CA ALA A 102 -0.70 -14.46 -2.44
C ALA A 102 -1.69 -15.65 -2.31
N PRO A 103 -1.20 -16.89 -2.11
CA PRO A 103 -2.07 -18.04 -1.86
C PRO A 103 -2.57 -18.03 -0.41
N PHE A 104 -3.77 -18.57 -0.22
CA PHE A 104 -4.33 -18.86 1.10
C PHE A 104 -4.72 -20.32 1.18
N ILE A 105 -4.01 -21.05 2.03
CA ILE A 105 -4.09 -22.49 2.12
C ILE A 105 -4.78 -22.87 3.42
N VAL A 106 -5.90 -23.57 3.31
CA VAL A 106 -6.69 -24.06 4.44
C VAL A 106 -6.51 -25.57 4.53
N PHE A 107 -5.79 -26.00 5.57
CA PHE A 107 -5.56 -27.42 5.86
C PHE A 107 -6.78 -28.08 6.49
N ASN A 108 -6.83 -29.42 6.43
CA ASN A 108 -7.92 -30.18 7.05
C ASN A 108 -7.99 -30.05 8.58
N SER A 109 -6.92 -29.61 9.24
CA SER A 109 -6.90 -29.34 10.68
C SER A 109 -7.37 -27.92 11.03
N ALA A 110 -7.64 -27.07 10.04
CA ALA A 110 -8.04 -25.69 10.29
C ALA A 110 -9.51 -25.60 10.71
N SER A 111 -9.81 -24.66 11.61
CA SER A 111 -11.19 -24.26 11.89
C SER A 111 -11.77 -23.53 10.67
N VAL A 112 -12.90 -24.03 10.16
CA VAL A 112 -13.57 -23.43 8.99
C VAL A 112 -13.98 -21.99 9.24
N ASP A 113 -14.59 -21.70 10.40
CA ASP A 113 -15.07 -20.35 10.70
C ASP A 113 -13.93 -19.33 10.71
N LYS A 114 -12.79 -19.69 11.32
CA LYS A 114 -11.59 -18.86 11.32
C LYS A 114 -11.01 -18.72 9.91
N ALA A 115 -11.00 -19.79 9.13
CA ALA A 115 -10.52 -19.78 7.76
C ALA A 115 -11.37 -18.86 6.86
N VAL A 116 -12.70 -18.92 6.99
CA VAL A 116 -13.63 -18.06 6.24
C VAL A 116 -13.45 -16.60 6.67
N ALA A 117 -13.44 -16.30 7.97
CA ALA A 117 -13.23 -14.94 8.45
C ALA A 117 -11.90 -14.34 7.96
N GLY A 118 -10.82 -15.12 8.01
CA GLY A 118 -9.51 -14.72 7.50
C GLY A 118 -9.52 -14.49 5.99
N ALA A 119 -10.11 -15.42 5.22
CA ALA A 119 -10.25 -15.27 3.77
C ALA A 119 -11.02 -14.01 3.39
N MET A 120 -12.13 -13.71 4.07
CA MET A 120 -12.94 -12.51 3.81
C MET A 120 -12.17 -11.23 4.11
N ALA A 121 -11.51 -11.16 5.27
CA ALA A 121 -10.70 -10.00 5.66
C ALA A 121 -9.54 -9.76 4.68
N CYS A 122 -8.84 -10.82 4.26
CA CYS A 122 -7.71 -10.70 3.36
C CYS A 122 -8.13 -10.44 1.91
N LYS A 123 -9.27 -10.98 1.45
CA LYS A 123 -9.70 -10.84 0.05
C LYS A 123 -10.35 -9.50 -0.26
N PHE A 124 -11.15 -8.97 0.66
CA PHE A 124 -12.01 -7.81 0.37
C PHE A 124 -11.56 -6.49 1.01
N ARG A 125 -10.57 -6.52 1.93
CA ARG A 125 -9.96 -5.29 2.44
C ARG A 125 -9.37 -4.46 1.30
N ASN A 126 -9.59 -3.14 1.35
CA ASN A 126 -9.22 -2.22 0.28
C ASN A 126 -9.74 -2.66 -1.11
N CYS A 127 -10.96 -3.19 -1.16
CA CYS A 127 -11.60 -3.71 -2.36
C CYS A 127 -10.75 -4.76 -3.12
N GLY A 128 -9.87 -5.48 -2.42
CA GLY A 128 -9.02 -6.52 -3.00
C GLY A 128 -7.77 -6.03 -3.71
N LEU A 129 -7.44 -4.73 -3.67
CA LEU A 129 -6.24 -4.17 -4.31
C LEU A 129 -4.91 -4.71 -3.76
N PHE A 130 -4.93 -5.33 -2.58
CA PHE A 130 -3.81 -6.07 -1.97
C PHE A 130 -4.19 -7.50 -1.58
N GLY A 131 -5.34 -7.97 -2.07
CA GLY A 131 -6.00 -9.15 -1.55
C GLY A 131 -5.42 -10.45 -2.08
N GLN A 132 -5.80 -11.55 -1.46
CA GLN A 132 -5.43 -12.90 -1.90
C GLN A 132 -5.99 -13.19 -3.30
N HIS A 133 -5.21 -13.85 -4.13
CA HIS A 133 -5.61 -14.15 -5.51
C HIS A 133 -6.00 -15.62 -5.69
N HIS A 134 -5.48 -16.52 -4.86
CA HIS A 134 -5.73 -17.95 -4.94
C HIS A 134 -6.08 -18.55 -3.57
N LEU A 135 -7.18 -19.30 -3.49
CA LEU A 135 -7.59 -20.03 -2.28
C LEU A 135 -7.50 -21.53 -2.55
N THR A 136 -6.74 -22.24 -1.71
CA THR A 136 -6.59 -23.69 -1.78
C THR A 136 -7.19 -24.29 -0.51
N ILE A 137 -8.28 -25.05 -0.66
CA ILE A 137 -9.03 -25.64 0.46
C ILE A 137 -8.86 -27.17 0.45
N GLY A 138 -8.49 -27.72 1.60
CA GLY A 138 -8.42 -29.15 1.84
C GLY A 138 -9.74 -29.86 1.48
N LYS A 139 -9.65 -31.06 0.87
CA LYS A 139 -10.81 -31.75 0.28
C LYS A 139 -11.99 -31.92 1.25
N GLY A 140 -11.71 -32.18 2.53
CA GLY A 140 -12.74 -32.42 3.55
C GLY A 140 -13.62 -31.21 3.87
N TRP A 141 -13.14 -29.99 3.59
CA TRP A 141 -13.82 -28.75 3.99
C TRP A 141 -14.35 -27.94 2.82
N ARG A 142 -14.21 -28.42 1.58
CA ARG A 142 -14.58 -27.63 0.39
C ARG A 142 -16.03 -27.17 0.41
N ASN A 143 -16.94 -28.05 0.81
CA ASN A 143 -18.37 -27.73 0.83
C ASN A 143 -18.70 -26.73 1.94
N ASP A 144 -18.29 -27.03 3.17
CA ASP A 144 -18.56 -26.17 4.34
C ASP A 144 -17.95 -24.77 4.17
N PHE A 145 -16.70 -24.71 3.69
CA PHE A 145 -16.05 -23.43 3.41
C PHE A 145 -16.79 -22.64 2.32
N SER A 146 -17.23 -23.31 1.24
CA SER A 146 -17.94 -22.65 0.14
C SER A 146 -19.30 -22.11 0.57
N ILE A 147 -20.06 -22.88 1.34
CA ILE A 147 -21.36 -22.48 1.88
C ILE A 147 -21.17 -21.28 2.82
N ASN A 148 -20.24 -21.36 3.77
CA ASN A 148 -20.02 -20.30 4.75
C ASN A 148 -19.47 -19.03 4.13
N ALA A 149 -18.56 -19.13 3.17
CA ALA A 149 -18.05 -17.97 2.43
C ALA A 149 -19.15 -17.32 1.58
N THR A 150 -20.00 -18.11 0.92
CA THR A 150 -21.12 -17.59 0.13
C THR A 150 -22.16 -16.91 1.01
N SER A 151 -22.47 -17.51 2.17
CA SER A 151 -23.35 -16.90 3.16
C SER A 151 -22.79 -15.54 3.64
N PHE A 152 -21.49 -15.45 3.91
CA PHE A 152 -20.87 -14.17 4.25
C PHE A 152 -21.00 -13.15 3.11
N LEU A 153 -20.76 -13.57 1.87
CA LEU A 153 -20.87 -12.72 0.68
C LEU A 153 -22.30 -12.26 0.39
N SER A 154 -23.30 -13.05 0.79
CA SER A 154 -24.71 -12.71 0.63
C SER A 154 -25.17 -11.63 1.60
N LYS A 155 -24.42 -11.38 2.68
CA LYS A 155 -24.67 -10.25 3.58
C LYS A 155 -24.38 -8.93 2.85
N PRO A 156 -25.12 -7.86 3.12
CA PRO A 156 -24.93 -6.59 2.44
C PRO A 156 -23.55 -6.01 2.77
N PHE A 157 -22.63 -6.07 1.81
CA PHE A 157 -21.47 -5.18 1.79
C PHE A 157 -22.00 -3.77 1.54
N HIS A 158 -21.74 -2.84 2.47
CA HIS A 158 -22.00 -1.42 2.21
C HIS A 158 -21.06 -0.95 1.10
N LYS A 159 -21.63 -0.88 -0.11
CA LYS A 159 -21.00 -0.28 -1.29
C LYS A 159 -21.50 1.16 -1.35
N GLY A 160 -20.59 2.12 -1.28
CA GLY A 160 -20.93 3.54 -1.23
C GLY A 160 -19.69 4.40 -1.09
N ILE A 161 -19.89 5.71 -0.98
CA ILE A 161 -18.78 6.62 -0.73
C ILE A 161 -18.42 6.45 0.76
N SER A 162 -17.14 6.21 1.06
CA SER A 162 -16.71 5.91 2.44
C SER A 162 -17.04 7.01 3.47
N ILE A 163 -17.37 8.22 3.01
CA ILE A 163 -17.79 9.34 3.88
C ILE A 163 -19.26 9.27 4.29
N ASP A 164 -20.07 8.44 3.62
CA ASP A 164 -21.52 8.31 3.89
C ASP A 164 -21.81 7.69 5.27
N THR A 165 -20.84 6.95 5.83
CA THR A 165 -20.91 6.44 7.21
C THR A 165 -20.34 7.42 8.24
N LEU A 166 -19.43 8.31 7.80
CA LEU A 166 -18.88 9.37 8.65
C LEU A 166 -19.91 10.44 8.96
N SER A 167 -20.82 10.78 8.05
CA SER A 167 -21.94 11.67 8.35
C SER A 167 -22.88 11.08 9.41
N THR A 168 -23.06 9.75 9.43
CA THR A 168 -23.81 9.06 10.50
C THR A 168 -23.08 9.09 11.83
N CYS A 169 -21.76 8.86 11.85
CA CYS A 169 -20.95 8.93 13.08
C CYS A 169 -20.69 10.37 13.59
N LEU A 170 -20.57 11.35 12.70
CA LEU A 170 -20.41 12.77 13.04
C LEU A 170 -21.73 13.36 13.58
N ASN A 171 -22.88 12.90 13.09
CA ASN A 171 -24.19 13.22 13.66
C ASN A 171 -24.46 12.51 15.00
N GLN A 172 -23.63 11.56 15.41
CA GLN A 172 -23.68 10.91 16.74
C GLN A 172 -22.83 11.62 17.81
N GLY A 173 -22.38 12.86 17.58
CA GLY A 173 -21.89 13.73 18.65
C GLY A 173 -20.51 13.42 19.20
N LEU A 174 -19.60 12.83 18.42
CA LEU A 174 -18.20 12.75 18.82
C LEU A 174 -17.58 14.16 18.88
N PRO A 175 -16.77 14.48 19.91
CA PRO A 175 -16.26 15.83 20.14
C PRO A 175 -15.40 16.28 18.96
N ARG A 176 -15.72 17.47 18.43
CA ARG A 176 -14.91 18.15 17.42
C ARG A 176 -13.54 18.44 18.04
N PHE A 177 -12.48 17.88 17.46
CA PHE A 177 -11.12 18.35 17.75
C PHE A 177 -11.03 19.82 17.33
N ARG A 178 -10.77 20.68 18.32
CA ARG A 178 -10.44 22.10 18.12
C ARG A 178 -9.06 22.22 17.52
#